data_AF-A0A1A3Q9W5-F1
#
_entry.id   AF-A0A1A3Q9W5-F1
#
_cell.length_a   1.000
_cell.length_b   1.000
_cell.length_c   1.000
_cell.angle_alpha   90.00
_cell.angle_beta   90.00
_cell.angle_gamma   90.00
#
_symmetry.space_group_name_H-M   'P 1'
#
loop_
_entity.id
_entity.type
_entity.pdbx_description
1 polymer ?
#
loop_
_entity_poly.entity_id
_entity_poly.type
_entity_poly.pdbx_seq_one_letter_code
_entity_poly.pdbx_strand_id
1 'polypeptide(L)'
;MVRTCYAKVLDGMVRDLTDAQMVSEAAAANQPVNLDRIAEIRRIVRQTLDDELATKSEAEMQAGPYRELLNYERSPGLAQRVTTRLKQLQQLDPIVKLTPLGDVRLGANDASRPEMPEQVCPDCFLMHNGDCY
;
A
#
# COMPACT_ATOMS: atom_id res chain seq x y z
N MET A 1 -10.49 -5.57 10.40
CA MET A 1 -9.49 -5.51 9.30
C MET A 1 -9.29 -4.06 8.91
N VAL A 2 -8.05 -3.57 8.85
CA VAL A 2 -7.76 -2.19 8.44
C VAL A 2 -7.87 -2.12 6.91
N ARG A 3 -8.71 -1.22 6.37
CA ARG A 3 -8.82 -1.02 4.91
C ARG A 3 -7.57 -0.32 4.38
N THR A 4 -7.08 -0.74 3.21
CA THR A 4 -5.91 -0.14 2.56
C THR A 4 -6.24 1.24 1.96
N CYS A 5 -5.25 1.90 1.37
CA CYS A 5 -5.46 3.10 0.57
C CYS A 5 -6.38 2.88 -0.65
N TYR A 6 -6.24 1.74 -1.33
CA TYR A 6 -7.01 1.44 -2.52
C TYR A 6 -8.48 1.21 -2.18
N ALA A 7 -8.76 0.45 -1.11
CA ALA A 7 -10.13 0.23 -0.66
C ALA A 7 -10.84 1.51 -0.20
N LYS A 8 -10.13 2.42 0.49
CA LYS A 8 -10.74 3.70 0.93
C LYS A 8 -10.99 4.66 -0.23
N VAL A 9 -10.08 4.73 -1.19
CA VAL A 9 -10.29 5.54 -2.39
C VAL A 9 -11.42 4.94 -3.25
N LEU A 10 -11.48 3.62 -3.39
CA LEU A 10 -12.59 2.95 -4.08
C LEU A 10 -13.94 3.24 -3.40
N ASP A 11 -14.02 3.17 -2.07
CA ASP A 11 -15.23 3.52 -1.32
C ASP A 11 -15.68 4.96 -1.59
N GLY A 12 -14.74 5.92 -1.52
CA GLY A 12 -15.07 7.30 -1.83
C GLY A 12 -15.45 7.51 -3.31
N MET A 13 -14.89 6.74 -4.25
CA MET A 13 -15.29 6.78 -5.66
C MET A 13 -16.74 6.29 -5.84
N VAL A 14 -17.12 5.22 -5.15
CA VAL A 14 -18.50 4.69 -5.15
C VAL A 14 -19.49 5.70 -4.54
N ARG A 15 -19.02 6.51 -3.60
CA ARG A 15 -19.78 7.60 -2.95
C ARG A 15 -19.72 8.94 -3.70
N ASP A 16 -19.16 8.95 -4.92
CA ASP A 16 -18.99 10.15 -5.76
C ASP A 16 -18.22 11.31 -5.08
N LEU A 17 -17.31 10.97 -4.15
CA LEU A 17 -16.49 11.98 -3.49
C LEU A 17 -15.42 12.52 -4.43
N THR A 18 -15.17 13.82 -4.34
CA THR A 18 -14.01 14.50 -4.91
C THR A 18 -12.74 14.16 -4.11
N ASP A 19 -11.56 14.41 -4.70
CA ASP A 19 -10.28 14.18 -4.03
C ASP A 19 -10.15 15.03 -2.75
N ALA A 20 -10.65 16.27 -2.78
CA ALA A 20 -10.64 17.17 -1.62
C ALA A 20 -11.54 16.65 -0.48
N GLN A 21 -12.71 16.08 -0.81
CA GLN A 21 -13.58 15.46 0.19
C GLN A 21 -12.92 14.23 0.81
N MET A 22 -12.27 13.37 0.01
CA MET A 22 -11.54 12.22 0.53
C MET A 22 -10.37 12.64 1.44
N VAL A 23 -9.64 13.70 1.10
CA VAL A 23 -8.60 14.28 1.98
C VAL A 23 -9.20 14.73 3.32
N SER A 24 -10.34 15.43 3.28
CA SER A 24 -11.02 15.91 4.49
C SER A 24 -11.50 14.75 5.37
N GLU A 25 -12.10 13.70 4.79
CA GLU A 25 -12.53 12.52 5.53
C GLU A 25 -11.35 11.75 6.14
N ALA A 26 -10.24 11.64 5.39
CA ALA A 26 -9.04 10.98 5.87
C ALA A 26 -8.41 11.76 7.05
N ALA A 27 -8.39 13.09 6.98
CA ALA A 27 -7.95 13.93 8.10
C ALA A 27 -8.86 13.76 9.34
N ALA A 28 -10.18 13.74 9.15
CA ALA A 28 -11.14 13.50 10.24
C ALA A 28 -10.97 12.11 10.88
N ALA A 29 -10.47 11.13 10.13
CA ALA A 29 -10.14 9.79 10.61
C ALA A 29 -8.71 9.66 11.19
N ASN A 30 -8.00 10.78 11.45
CA ASN A 30 -6.61 10.82 11.91
C ASN A 30 -5.62 10.11 10.95
N GLN A 31 -5.88 10.18 9.65
CA GLN A 31 -5.06 9.59 8.59
C GLN A 31 -4.79 10.64 7.50
N PRO A 32 -4.08 11.74 7.82
CA PRO A 32 -3.86 12.82 6.88
C PRO A 32 -3.13 12.32 5.63
N VAL A 33 -3.61 12.78 4.47
CA VAL A 33 -3.09 12.45 3.15
C VAL A 33 -3.22 13.68 2.27
N ASN A 34 -2.26 13.89 1.36
CA ASN A 34 -2.33 15.03 0.45
C ASN A 34 -3.21 14.72 -0.78
N LEU A 35 -3.60 15.79 -1.47
CA LEU A 35 -4.49 15.71 -2.64
C LEU A 35 -3.87 14.89 -3.78
N ASP A 36 -2.60 15.12 -4.07
CA ASP A 36 -1.87 14.45 -5.16
C ASP A 36 -1.85 12.93 -4.96
N ARG A 37 -1.67 12.47 -3.71
CA ARG A 37 -1.69 11.05 -3.38
C ARG A 37 -3.07 10.43 -3.59
N ILE A 38 -4.14 11.13 -3.24
CA ILE A 38 -5.51 10.66 -3.52
C ILE A 38 -5.75 10.59 -5.03
N ALA A 39 -5.37 11.63 -5.78
CA ALA A 39 -5.52 11.66 -7.23
C ALA A 39 -4.75 10.51 -7.91
N GLU A 40 -3.53 10.25 -7.46
CA GLU A 40 -2.70 9.15 -7.93
C GLU A 40 -3.35 7.78 -7.66
N ILE A 41 -3.78 7.52 -6.42
CA ILE A 41 -4.44 6.26 -6.07
C ILE A 41 -5.75 6.11 -6.85
N ARG A 42 -6.55 7.17 -7.00
CA ARG A 42 -7.80 7.15 -7.77
C ARG A 42 -7.52 6.74 -9.21
N ARG A 43 -6.49 7.30 -9.84
CA ARG A 43 -6.09 6.94 -11.20
C ARG A 43 -5.71 5.46 -11.30
N ILE A 44 -4.94 4.93 -10.36
CA ILE A 44 -4.56 3.51 -10.32
C ILE A 44 -5.76 2.60 -10.12
N VAL A 45 -6.70 2.98 -9.25
CA VAL A 45 -7.95 2.24 -9.04
C VAL A 45 -8.79 2.22 -10.31
N ARG A 46 -8.96 3.36 -10.99
CA ARG A 46 -9.67 3.42 -12.29
C ARG A 46 -9.00 2.52 -13.33
N GLN A 47 -7.71 2.66 -13.52
CA GLN A 47 -6.94 1.83 -14.46
C GLN A 47 -7.11 0.33 -14.19
N THR A 48 -7.17 -0.06 -12.91
CA THR A 48 -7.42 -1.44 -12.49
C THR A 48 -8.84 -1.90 -12.83
N LEU A 49 -9.86 -1.07 -12.60
CA LEU A 49 -11.26 -1.37 -12.90
C LEU A 49 -11.51 -1.43 -14.42
N ASP A 50 -10.85 -0.57 -15.18
CA ASP A 50 -10.93 -0.49 -16.65
C ASP A 50 -10.12 -1.59 -17.35
N ASP A 51 -9.46 -2.48 -16.58
CA ASP A 51 -8.63 -3.59 -17.07
C ASP A 51 -7.43 -3.16 -17.94
N GLU A 52 -6.98 -1.92 -17.76
CA GLU A 52 -5.82 -1.36 -18.42
C GLU A 52 -4.54 -1.74 -17.68
N LEU A 53 -3.46 -1.99 -18.42
CA LEU A 53 -2.17 -2.35 -17.82
C LEU A 53 -1.33 -1.09 -17.59
N ALA A 54 -0.77 -0.96 -16.38
CA ALA A 54 0.10 0.14 -15.98
C ALA A 54 1.38 0.22 -16.81
N THR A 55 1.99 1.41 -16.80
CA THR A 55 3.38 1.57 -17.25
C THR A 55 4.33 0.88 -16.25
N LYS A 56 5.58 0.64 -16.65
CA LYS A 56 6.59 0.03 -15.78
C LYS A 56 6.74 0.77 -14.44
N SER A 57 6.81 2.10 -14.48
CA SER A 57 6.95 2.94 -13.27
C SER A 57 5.77 2.87 -12.30
N GLU A 58 4.61 2.42 -12.78
CA GLU A 58 3.37 2.36 -12.01
C GLU A 58 2.98 0.92 -11.64
N ALA A 59 3.73 -0.07 -12.14
CA ALA A 59 3.39 -1.48 -12.04
C ALA A 59 3.24 -1.94 -10.58
N GLU A 60 4.15 -1.52 -9.69
CA GLU A 60 4.06 -1.84 -8.26
C GLU A 60 2.86 -1.17 -7.60
N MET A 61 2.50 0.05 -8.03
CA MET A 61 1.33 0.73 -7.48
C MET A 61 0.03 0.07 -7.93
N GLN A 62 -0.06 -0.35 -9.20
CA GLN A 62 -1.20 -1.09 -9.72
C GLN A 62 -1.28 -2.52 -9.19
N ALA A 63 -0.16 -3.12 -8.77
CA ALA A 63 -0.19 -4.41 -8.08
C ALA A 63 -0.92 -4.35 -6.74
N GLY A 64 -0.96 -3.18 -6.09
CA GLY A 64 -1.59 -2.98 -4.78
C GLY A 64 -3.02 -3.49 -4.65
N PRO A 65 -4.00 -3.02 -5.45
CA PRO A 65 -5.37 -3.54 -5.44
C PRO A 65 -5.47 -5.06 -5.64
N TYR A 66 -4.71 -5.61 -6.58
CA TYR A 66 -4.70 -7.05 -6.83
C TYR A 66 -4.13 -7.84 -5.66
N ARG A 67 -3.06 -7.34 -5.03
CA ARG A 67 -2.46 -7.93 -3.84
C ARG A 67 -3.37 -7.83 -2.63
N GLU A 68 -4.17 -6.76 -2.51
CA GLU A 68 -5.21 -6.65 -1.49
C GLU A 68 -6.30 -7.70 -1.67
N LEU A 69 -6.75 -7.94 -2.92
CA LEU A 69 -7.71 -9.00 -3.21
C LEU A 69 -7.19 -10.40 -2.79
N LEU A 70 -5.88 -10.61 -2.73
CA LEU A 70 -5.31 -11.88 -2.27
C LEU A 70 -5.63 -12.19 -0.79
N ASN A 71 -5.98 -11.17 0.02
CA ASN A 71 -6.36 -11.35 1.43
C ASN A 71 -7.78 -11.91 1.63
N TYR A 72 -8.57 -12.03 0.57
CA TYR A 72 -9.96 -12.46 0.64
C TYR A 72 -10.17 -13.77 -0.12
N GLU A 73 -11.20 -14.51 0.31
CA GLU A 73 -11.78 -15.55 -0.52
C GLU A 73 -12.31 -14.95 -1.81
N ARG A 74 -12.04 -15.64 -2.93
CA ARG A 74 -12.35 -15.17 -4.27
C ARG A 74 -13.00 -16.29 -5.05
N SER A 75 -13.93 -15.94 -5.93
CA SER A 75 -14.43 -16.90 -6.92
C SER A 75 -13.28 -17.38 -7.83
N PRO A 76 -13.37 -18.59 -8.41
CA PRO A 76 -12.33 -19.12 -9.27
C PRO A 76 -11.94 -18.18 -10.43
N GLY A 77 -12.93 -17.54 -11.07
CA GLY A 77 -12.69 -16.57 -12.14
C GLY A 77 -11.95 -15.32 -11.67
N LEU A 78 -12.29 -14.80 -10.49
CA LEU A 78 -11.59 -13.65 -9.91
C LEU A 78 -10.16 -14.03 -9.51
N ALA A 79 -9.97 -15.22 -8.92
CA ALA A 79 -8.64 -15.72 -8.56
C ALA A 79 -7.72 -15.86 -9.78
N GLN A 80 -8.24 -16.40 -10.89
CA GLN A 80 -7.50 -16.49 -12.15
C GLN A 80 -7.14 -15.11 -12.68
N ARG A 81 -8.10 -14.17 -12.74
CA ARG A 81 -7.85 -12.82 -13.26
C ARG A 81 -6.80 -12.06 -12.45
N VAL A 82 -6.90 -12.10 -11.12
CA VAL A 82 -5.93 -11.48 -10.21
C VAL A 82 -4.53 -12.07 -10.43
N THR A 83 -4.43 -13.41 -10.52
CA THR A 83 -3.14 -14.08 -10.74
C THR A 83 -2.51 -13.71 -12.08
N THR A 84 -3.31 -13.67 -13.15
CA THR A 84 -2.84 -13.29 -14.49
C THR A 84 -2.35 -11.84 -14.51
N ARG A 85 -3.12 -10.90 -13.95
CA ARG A 85 -2.74 -9.48 -13.92
C ARG A 85 -1.47 -9.24 -13.10
N LEU A 86 -1.33 -9.88 -11.93
CA LEU A 86 -0.11 -9.78 -11.12
C LEU A 86 1.13 -10.31 -11.87
N LYS A 87 1.00 -11.41 -12.62
CA LYS A 87 2.10 -11.92 -13.46
C LYS A 87 2.46 -10.97 -14.59
N GLN A 88 1.47 -10.36 -15.25
CA GLN A 88 1.73 -9.36 -16.29
C GLN A 88 2.46 -8.14 -15.73
N LEU A 89 2.05 -7.66 -14.55
CA LEU A 89 2.73 -6.55 -13.86
C LEU A 89 4.17 -6.92 -13.46
N GLN A 90 4.40 -8.16 -13.01
CA GLN A 90 5.76 -8.64 -12.72
C GLN A 90 6.64 -8.79 -13.95
N GLN A 91 6.05 -9.13 -15.10
CA GLN A 91 6.79 -9.13 -16.37
C GLN A 91 7.19 -7.71 -16.80
N LEU A 92 6.37 -6.70 -16.48
CA LEU A 92 6.72 -5.29 -16.71
C LEU A 92 7.80 -4.79 -15.75
N ASP A 93 7.65 -5.11 -14.47
CA ASP A 93 8.64 -4.79 -13.44
C ASP A 93 8.84 -5.97 -12.46
N PRO A 94 10.03 -6.61 -12.46
CA PRO A 94 10.33 -7.72 -11.57
C PRO A 94 10.22 -7.41 -10.07
N ILE A 95 10.19 -6.14 -9.66
CA ILE A 95 9.98 -5.75 -8.26
C ILE A 95 8.58 -6.11 -7.75
N VAL A 96 7.62 -6.31 -8.66
CA VAL A 96 6.23 -6.58 -8.31
C VAL A 96 6.09 -7.88 -7.53
N LYS A 97 5.52 -7.75 -6.34
CA LYS A 97 5.25 -8.88 -5.46
C LYS A 97 3.95 -9.60 -5.85
N LEU A 98 3.99 -10.93 -5.84
CA LEU A 98 2.81 -11.78 -6.07
C LEU A 98 2.14 -12.24 -4.77
N THR A 99 2.64 -11.77 -3.63
CA THR A 99 2.12 -12.13 -2.31
C THR A 99 1.04 -11.16 -1.86
N PRO A 100 0.13 -11.59 -0.96
CA PRO A 100 -0.89 -10.72 -0.41
C PRO A 100 -0.32 -9.42 0.14
N LEU A 101 -1.11 -8.36 0.02
CA LEU A 101 -0.75 -7.08 0.61
C LEU A 101 -0.90 -7.22 2.13
N GLY A 102 0.19 -7.00 2.87
CA GLY A 102 0.11 -6.96 4.34
C GLY A 102 -0.77 -5.80 4.83
N ASP A 103 -0.78 -5.54 6.14
CA ASP A 103 -1.47 -4.39 6.72
C ASP A 103 -0.87 -3.07 6.19
N VAL A 104 -1.41 -2.53 5.09
CA VAL A 104 -0.99 -1.25 4.51
C VAL A 104 -1.89 -0.14 5.03
N ARG A 105 -1.40 0.61 6.02
CA ARG A 105 -2.06 1.81 6.54
C ARG A 105 -1.90 2.98 5.56
N LEU A 106 -2.97 3.77 5.41
CA LEU A 106 -2.94 5.07 4.73
C LEU A 106 -2.16 6.07 5.59
N GLY A 107 -1.05 6.60 5.08
CA GLY A 107 -0.45 7.86 5.54
C GLY A 107 0.35 7.82 6.84
N ALA A 108 0.33 6.73 7.60
CA ALA A 108 1.22 6.55 8.73
C ALA A 108 2.22 5.45 8.41
N ASN A 109 3.50 5.81 8.33
CA ASN A 109 4.61 4.90 8.60
C ASN A 109 4.55 4.45 10.08
N ASP A 110 3.43 3.85 10.51
CA ASP A 110 3.29 3.21 11.82
C ASP A 110 3.74 1.75 11.75
N ALA A 111 4.59 1.39 10.79
CA ALA A 111 5.69 0.57 11.23
C ALA A 111 6.56 1.53 12.05
N SER A 112 6.36 1.56 13.37
CA SER A 112 7.49 1.72 14.25
C SER A 112 8.55 0.81 13.65
N ARG A 113 9.56 1.39 13.00
CA ARG A 113 10.81 0.68 12.75
C ARG A 113 11.06 -0.01 14.09
N PRO A 114 11.17 -1.34 14.18
CA PRO A 114 11.52 -1.94 15.46
C PRO A 114 12.77 -1.17 15.89
N GLU A 115 12.63 -0.38 16.94
CA GLU A 115 13.77 0.28 17.55
C GLU A 115 14.68 -0.90 17.83
N MET A 116 15.80 -0.98 17.11
CA MET A 116 16.87 -1.86 17.51
C MET A 116 17.05 -1.53 18.98
N PRO A 117 16.90 -2.48 19.92
CA PRO A 117 17.04 -2.17 21.32
C PRO A 117 18.37 -1.46 21.44
N GLU A 118 18.33 -0.21 21.89
CA GLU A 118 19.51 0.61 22.12
C GLU A 118 20.28 -0.09 23.24
N GLN A 119 21.13 -1.06 22.86
CA GLN A 119 21.95 -1.79 23.80
C GLN A 119 23.04 -0.83 24.25
N VAL A 120 22.76 -0.15 25.36
CA VAL A 120 23.76 0.57 26.13
C VAL A 120 24.82 -0.46 26.54
N CYS A 121 26.08 -0.17 26.24
CA CYS A 121 27.17 -1.05 26.62
C CYS A 121 27.21 -1.18 28.15
N PRO A 122 27.25 -2.40 28.72
CA PRO A 122 27.27 -2.60 30.17
C PRO A 122 28.56 -2.12 30.84
N ASP A 123 29.63 -1.90 30.07
CA ASP A 123 30.95 -1.54 30.59
C ASP A 123 31.16 -0.02 30.68
N CYS A 124 30.69 0.74 29.68
CA CYS A 124 30.87 2.20 29.65
C CYS A 124 29.57 3.01 29.82
N PHE A 125 28.41 2.34 29.84
CA PHE A 125 27.08 2.96 29.95
C PHE A 125 26.78 4.00 28.85
N LEU A 126 27.48 3.93 27.71
CA LEU A 126 27.27 4.79 26.54
C LEU A 126 26.80 3.96 25.33
N MET A 127 26.17 4.63 24.35
CA MET A 127 25.70 3.97 23.12
C MET A 127 26.80 3.99 22.05
N HIS A 128 27.24 2.81 21.60
CA HIS A 128 28.16 2.67 20.47
C HIS A 128 27.91 1.39 19.67
N ASN A 129 28.17 1.44 18.36
CA ASN A 129 28.03 0.30 17.44
C ASN A 129 29.41 -0.40 17.25
N GLY A 130 29.98 -0.99 18.29
CA GLY A 130 31.30 -1.64 18.18
C GLY A 130 32.00 -1.89 19.52
N ASP A 131 33.28 -2.28 19.48
CA ASP A 131 34.07 -2.58 20.67
C ASP A 131 34.27 -1.34 21.56
N CYS A 132 34.11 -1.56 22.87
CA CYS A 132 34.30 -0.56 23.92
C CYS A 132 35.82 -0.38 24.16
N TYR A 133 36.33 0.85 23.98
CA TYR A 133 37.70 1.24 24.32
C TYR A 133 37.73 2.11 25.57
#